data_AF-A0A4S4MWT7-F1
#
_entry.id   AF-A0A4S4MWT7-F1
#
_cell.length_a   1.000
_cell.length_b   1.000
_cell.length_c   1.000
_cell.angle_alpha   90.00
_cell.angle_beta   90.00
_cell.angle_gamma   90.00
#
_symmetry.space_group_name_H-M   'P 1'
#
loop_
_entity.id
_entity.type
_entity.pdbx_description
1 polymer ?
#
loop_
_entity_poly.entity_id
_entity_poly.type
_entity_poly.pdbx_seq_one_letter_code
_entity_poly.pdbx_strand_id
1 'polypeptide(L)'
;MDGAAWAADMFSGLPYFNPSMFINLSGLCASTKLIQCREMGVYQCDVSRKFEQNPSDVVDLQRADFLARKKVVDAVEKWVESKEKGEKRVMEEWLPILYDYELVKGSAKRLKDRGHLIFTDMTTTRFLSVMCFGDNTSSCEHNMSFEEDYASITKANAQRFFSLAKYLYHGKGEPKFVRATYTTLQLGLHPEFLASVDKAPTSTDVPVFHISEDNFVPSLQVGEVERIDSLLASFKKKPPPAEVKELVTGTKSARPAVDTWLLGNVKNPNVCAHCGDQGQKAMSTCARCKLVRYCGKDCQKAAWRIHKRVCKAPSARMKALCA
;
A
#
# COMPACT_ATOMS: atom_id res chain seq x y z
N MET A 1 3.48 19.62 7.00
CA MET A 1 2.61 20.37 6.07
C MET A 1 2.85 19.81 4.68
N ASP A 2 1.87 19.12 4.09
CA ASP A 2 2.05 18.41 2.82
C ASP A 2 2.25 19.43 1.68
N GLY A 3 3.47 19.51 1.14
CA GLY A 3 3.80 20.38 0.00
C GLY A 3 2.92 20.14 -1.24
N ALA A 4 2.33 18.94 -1.35
CA ALA A 4 1.35 18.59 -2.36
C ALA A 4 0.03 19.39 -2.26
N ALA A 5 -0.44 19.72 -1.05
CA ALA A 5 -1.67 20.48 -0.87
C ALA A 5 -1.48 21.98 -1.19
N TRP A 6 -0.33 22.54 -0.80
CA TRP A 6 0.05 23.92 -1.12
C TRP A 6 0.27 24.11 -2.62
N ALA A 7 1.04 23.22 -3.26
CA ALA A 7 1.26 23.28 -4.70
C ALA A 7 -0.03 22.96 -5.49
N ALA A 8 -0.90 22.09 -4.95
CA ALA A 8 -2.22 21.84 -5.53
C ALA A 8 -3.10 23.09 -5.59
N ASP A 9 -3.01 23.96 -4.58
CA ASP A 9 -3.78 25.21 -4.47
C ASP A 9 -3.17 26.31 -5.36
N MET A 10 -1.85 26.47 -5.33
CA MET A 10 -1.11 27.52 -6.04
C MET A 10 -1.21 27.41 -7.57
N PHE A 11 -1.21 26.19 -8.12
CA PHE A 11 -1.25 25.96 -9.56
C PHE A 11 -2.64 25.56 -10.09
N SER A 12 -3.66 25.61 -9.22
CA SER A 12 -5.02 25.15 -9.49
C SER A 12 -5.74 25.85 -10.66
N GLY A 13 -5.28 27.05 -11.03
CA GLY A 13 -5.81 27.89 -12.11
C GLY A 13 -5.04 27.81 -13.43
N LEU A 14 -3.95 27.05 -13.52
CA LEU A 14 -3.22 26.87 -14.78
C LEU A 14 -3.99 25.93 -15.74
N PRO A 15 -4.12 26.28 -17.03
CA PRO A 15 -4.62 25.33 -18.02
C PRO A 15 -3.72 24.09 -18.03
N TYR A 16 -4.31 22.91 -18.19
CA TYR A 16 -3.66 21.58 -18.17
C TYR A 16 -3.23 21.02 -16.80
N PHE A 17 -3.46 21.75 -15.71
CA PHE A 17 -3.12 21.28 -14.37
C PHE A 17 -3.90 20.03 -13.93
N ASN A 18 -3.18 18.94 -13.60
CA ASN A 18 -3.75 17.73 -13.01
C ASN A 18 -3.24 17.54 -11.57
N PRO A 19 -4.06 17.76 -10.53
CA PRO A 19 -3.64 17.58 -9.14
C PRO A 19 -3.23 16.13 -8.80
N SER A 20 -3.67 15.15 -9.59
CA SER A 20 -3.24 13.76 -9.43
C SER A 20 -1.74 13.56 -9.74
N MET A 21 -1.09 14.54 -10.37
CA MET A 21 0.35 14.55 -10.64
C MET A 21 1.20 15.09 -9.46
N PHE A 22 0.59 15.49 -8.33
CA PHE A 22 1.36 15.74 -7.13
C PHE A 22 1.64 14.46 -6.38
N ILE A 23 2.90 14.31 -5.99
CA ILE A 23 3.29 13.22 -5.11
C ILE A 23 2.96 13.64 -3.69
N ASN A 24 1.96 12.97 -3.14
CA ASN A 24 1.78 12.96 -1.71
C ASN A 24 2.58 11.78 -1.14
N LEU A 25 3.70 12.09 -0.49
CA LEU A 25 4.51 11.07 0.21
C LEU A 25 3.74 10.46 1.38
N SER A 26 2.77 11.16 1.97
CA SER A 26 1.85 10.61 2.97
C SER A 26 0.67 9.83 2.37
N GLY A 27 0.60 9.74 1.04
CA GLY A 27 -0.47 9.04 0.31
C GLY A 27 -0.39 7.53 0.48
N LEU A 28 -1.45 6.94 1.06
CA LEU A 28 -1.54 5.52 1.42
C LEU A 28 -2.22 4.63 0.36
N CYS A 29 -2.38 5.12 -0.88
CA CYS A 29 -3.04 4.39 -1.97
C CYS A 29 -1.98 3.77 -2.90
N ALA A 30 -1.85 2.44 -2.88
CA ALA A 30 -0.84 1.75 -3.69
C ALA A 30 -1.03 1.99 -5.19
N SER A 31 -2.28 1.98 -5.67
CA SER A 31 -2.58 2.25 -7.08
C SER A 31 -2.06 3.62 -7.53
N THR A 32 -2.25 4.64 -6.70
CA THR A 32 -1.76 6.00 -6.96
C THR A 32 -0.22 6.01 -6.99
N LYS A 33 0.41 5.37 -6.00
CA LYS A 33 1.86 5.34 -5.87
C LYS A 33 2.53 4.62 -7.05
N LEU A 34 1.99 3.49 -7.49
CA LEU A 34 2.49 2.75 -8.63
C LEU A 34 2.37 3.57 -9.92
N ILE A 35 1.23 4.21 -10.17
CA ILE A 35 1.10 5.12 -11.33
C ILE A 35 2.16 6.24 -11.25
N GLN A 36 2.36 6.85 -10.08
CA GLN A 36 3.37 7.90 -9.90
C GLN A 36 4.79 7.41 -10.14
N CYS A 37 5.15 6.19 -9.71
CA CYS A 37 6.48 5.62 -9.97
C CYS A 37 6.77 5.53 -11.47
N ARG A 38 5.80 5.14 -12.29
CA ARG A 38 5.96 5.05 -13.77
C ARG A 38 5.98 6.40 -14.45
N GLU A 39 5.21 7.37 -13.97
CA GLU A 39 5.07 8.67 -14.62
C GLU A 39 6.15 9.67 -14.19
N MET A 40 6.64 9.56 -12.96
CA MET A 40 7.51 10.57 -12.33
C MET A 40 8.86 10.01 -11.87
N GLY A 41 9.03 8.68 -11.93
CA GLY A 41 10.22 7.99 -11.46
C GLY A 41 10.12 7.56 -9.99
N VAL A 42 10.84 6.49 -9.65
CA VAL A 42 10.77 5.85 -8.32
C VAL A 42 11.30 6.75 -7.22
N TYR A 43 12.41 7.46 -7.42
CA TYR A 43 12.98 8.38 -6.40
C TYR A 43 12.01 9.46 -5.96
N GLN A 44 11.12 9.90 -6.85
CA GLN A 44 10.13 10.91 -6.49
C GLN A 44 9.08 10.34 -5.53
N CYS A 45 8.89 9.02 -5.53
CA CYS A 45 7.95 8.28 -4.68
C CYS A 45 8.57 7.72 -3.41
N ASP A 46 9.88 7.89 -3.21
CA ASP A 46 10.63 7.40 -2.07
C ASP A 46 10.10 7.97 -0.75
N VAL A 47 9.84 7.08 0.22
CA VAL A 47 9.37 7.43 1.56
C VAL A 47 10.43 7.29 2.66
N SER A 48 11.69 7.02 2.32
CA SER A 48 12.79 6.82 3.29
C SER A 48 12.94 7.99 4.26
N ARG A 49 12.85 9.23 3.75
CA ARG A 49 12.86 10.47 4.54
C ARG A 49 11.79 10.55 5.63
N LYS A 50 10.71 9.77 5.52
CA LYS A 50 9.70 9.65 6.58
C LYS A 50 10.29 8.98 7.81
N PHE A 51 11.09 7.94 7.60
CA PHE A 51 11.70 7.12 8.64
C PHE A 51 13.01 7.70 9.19
N GLU A 52 13.49 8.81 8.65
CA GLU A 52 14.56 9.64 9.22
C GLU A 52 14.04 10.64 10.27
N GLN A 53 12.74 10.93 10.27
CA GLN A 53 12.12 11.89 11.21
C GLN A 53 12.03 11.33 12.63
N ASN A 54 11.86 12.24 13.60
CA ASN A 54 11.52 11.85 14.96
C ASN A 54 10.12 11.19 14.95
N PRO A 55 9.93 10.03 15.61
CA PRO A 55 8.61 9.39 15.69
C PRO A 55 7.50 10.30 16.24
N SER A 56 7.82 11.32 17.04
CA SER A 56 6.82 12.30 17.53
C SER A 56 6.21 13.17 16.45
N ASP A 57 6.93 13.36 15.34
CA ASP A 57 6.54 14.30 14.27
C ASP A 57 5.70 13.60 13.19
N VAL A 58 5.66 12.25 13.23
CA VAL A 58 4.92 11.41 12.28
C VAL A 58 3.56 11.05 12.86
N VAL A 59 2.58 11.91 12.59
CA VAL A 59 1.24 11.83 13.17
C VAL A 59 0.34 10.77 12.53
N ASP A 60 0.69 10.27 11.35
CA ASP A 60 -0.10 9.31 10.58
C ASP A 60 0.24 7.84 10.88
N LEU A 61 1.22 7.58 11.76
CA LEU A 61 1.56 6.25 12.27
C LEU A 61 1.65 6.28 13.79
N GLN A 62 1.23 5.20 14.44
CA GLN A 62 1.52 5.01 15.86
C GLN A 62 3.03 4.83 16.07
N ARG A 63 3.55 5.26 17.22
CA ARG A 63 5.00 5.19 17.50
C ARG A 63 5.58 3.79 17.36
N ALA A 64 4.88 2.77 17.86
CA ALA A 64 5.31 1.38 17.75
C ALA A 64 5.37 0.91 16.28
N ASP A 65 4.34 1.24 15.51
CA ASP A 65 4.24 0.96 14.07
C ASP A 65 5.35 1.63 13.26
N PHE A 66 5.66 2.90 13.60
CA PHE A 66 6.74 3.66 12.99
C PHE A 66 8.09 2.98 13.24
N LEU A 67 8.39 2.65 14.50
CA LEU A 67 9.67 2.02 14.88
C LEU A 67 9.85 0.63 14.26
N ALA A 68 8.79 -0.17 14.20
CA ALA A 68 8.82 -1.48 13.56
C ALA A 68 9.17 -1.38 12.07
N ARG A 69 8.54 -0.43 11.37
CA ARG A 69 8.80 -0.18 9.94
C ARG A 69 10.17 0.45 9.70
N LYS A 70 10.60 1.39 10.55
CA LYS A 70 11.94 1.99 10.49
C LYS A 70 13.02 0.91 10.56
N LYS A 71 12.91 -0.05 11.49
CA LYS A 71 13.88 -1.16 11.59
C LYS A 71 14.02 -1.93 10.28
N VAL A 72 12.93 -2.14 9.54
CA VAL A 72 12.95 -2.82 8.23
C VAL A 72 13.60 -1.93 7.17
N VAL A 73 13.24 -0.65 7.10
CA VAL A 73 13.83 0.31 6.15
C VAL A 73 15.34 0.41 6.37
N ASP A 74 15.79 0.62 7.61
CA ASP A 74 17.21 0.69 7.97
C ASP A 74 17.95 -0.63 7.64
N ALA A 75 17.28 -1.79 7.75
CA ALA A 75 17.88 -3.09 7.40
C ALA A 75 18.06 -3.28 5.89
N VAL A 76 17.08 -2.84 5.10
CA VAL A 76 17.16 -2.89 3.62
C VAL A 76 18.22 -1.91 3.12
N GLU A 77 18.28 -0.69 3.67
CA GLU A 77 19.28 0.32 3.35
C GLU A 77 20.71 -0.19 3.62
N LYS A 78 20.96 -0.73 4.82
CA LYS A 78 22.26 -1.35 5.15
C LYS A 78 22.64 -2.49 4.19
N TRP A 79 21.67 -3.28 3.75
CA TRP A 79 21.93 -4.34 2.78
C TRP A 79 22.34 -3.75 1.41
N VAL A 80 21.63 -2.72 0.92
CA VAL A 80 21.96 -2.01 -0.33
C VAL A 80 23.38 -1.45 -0.26
N GLU A 81 23.72 -0.71 0.80
CA GLU A 81 25.07 -0.15 1.01
C GLU A 81 26.16 -1.23 1.03
N SER A 82 25.84 -2.43 1.55
CA SER A 82 26.80 -3.54 1.59
C SER A 82 27.10 -4.11 0.19
N LYS A 83 26.15 -4.03 -0.74
CA LYS A 83 26.31 -4.50 -2.12
C LYS A 83 27.06 -3.50 -2.99
N GLU A 84 26.90 -2.20 -2.74
CA GLU A 84 27.62 -1.15 -3.46
C GLU A 84 29.15 -1.17 -3.21
N LYS A 85 29.57 -1.68 -2.05
CA LYS A 85 30.98 -1.76 -1.63
C LYS A 85 31.71 -3.03 -2.14
N GLY A 86 31.02 -3.92 -2.88
CA GLY A 86 31.59 -5.17 -3.39
C GLY A 86 32.47 -5.01 -4.65
N GLU A 87 33.29 -6.04 -4.93
CA GLU A 87 34.23 -6.07 -6.08
C GLU A 87 33.54 -5.94 -7.45
N LYS A 88 32.28 -6.36 -7.57
CA LYS A 88 31.40 -6.08 -8.70
C LYS A 88 30.32 -5.10 -8.24
N ARG A 89 30.54 -3.80 -8.47
CA ARG A 89 29.53 -2.77 -8.25
C ARG A 89 28.27 -3.09 -9.05
N VAL A 90 27.25 -3.63 -8.40
CA VAL A 90 25.90 -3.71 -8.94
C VAL A 90 25.09 -2.65 -8.21
N MET A 91 24.52 -1.70 -8.95
CA MET A 91 23.60 -0.70 -8.40
C MET A 91 22.25 -1.40 -8.10
N GLU A 92 22.22 -2.19 -7.03
CA GLU A 92 21.00 -2.87 -6.56
C GLU A 92 20.29 -1.95 -5.57
N GLU A 93 19.32 -1.17 -6.07
CA GLU A 93 18.56 -0.25 -5.24
C GLU A 93 17.17 -0.80 -4.90
N TRP A 94 16.84 -0.75 -3.61
CA TRP A 94 15.50 -1.02 -3.09
C TRP A 94 14.98 0.23 -2.39
N LEU A 95 14.01 0.90 -3.01
CA LEU A 95 13.42 2.12 -2.45
C LEU A 95 12.06 1.81 -1.84
N PRO A 96 11.82 2.18 -0.56
CA PRO A 96 10.50 2.09 0.02
C PRO A 96 9.59 3.13 -0.65
N ILE A 97 8.42 2.69 -1.10
CA ILE A 97 7.42 3.56 -1.76
C ILE A 97 6.08 3.62 -1.01
N LEU A 98 5.82 2.65 -0.13
CA LEU A 98 4.59 2.55 0.68
C LEU A 98 4.94 2.07 2.09
N TYR A 99 4.17 2.50 3.08
CA TYR A 99 4.41 2.15 4.49
C TYR A 99 3.17 1.81 5.34
N ASP A 100 1.96 2.11 4.89
CA ASP A 100 0.71 1.66 5.52
C ASP A 100 -0.41 1.81 4.49
N TYR A 101 -0.43 0.93 3.51
CA TYR A 101 -1.20 1.15 2.29
C TYR A 101 -2.48 0.33 2.23
N GLU A 102 -3.44 0.87 1.48
CA GLU A 102 -4.50 0.11 0.87
C GLU A 102 -4.29 0.06 -0.65
N LEU A 103 -4.78 -1.00 -1.30
CA LEU A 103 -4.57 -1.15 -2.75
C LEU A 103 -5.15 0.03 -3.53
N VAL A 104 -6.39 0.41 -3.20
CA VAL A 104 -7.07 1.56 -3.76
C VAL A 104 -7.93 2.20 -2.68
N LYS A 105 -8.09 3.52 -2.71
CA LYS A 105 -8.77 4.25 -1.62
C LYS A 105 -10.12 3.63 -1.22
N GLY A 106 -10.27 3.32 0.06
CA GLY A 106 -11.43 2.66 0.65
C GLY A 106 -11.50 1.14 0.44
N SER A 107 -10.46 0.48 -0.05
CA SER A 107 -10.42 -0.99 -0.22
C SER A 107 -10.15 -1.71 1.10
N ALA A 108 -9.30 -1.16 1.97
CA ALA A 108 -8.96 -1.81 3.24
C ALA A 108 -10.05 -1.54 4.28
N LYS A 109 -10.78 -2.58 4.72
CA LYS A 109 -11.86 -2.45 5.70
C LYS A 109 -11.42 -2.78 7.11
N ARG A 110 -10.47 -3.69 7.25
CA ARG A 110 -9.91 -4.18 8.51
C ARG A 110 -8.40 -4.02 8.52
N LEU A 111 -7.78 -4.15 9.69
CA LEU A 111 -6.33 -4.02 9.84
C LEU A 111 -5.58 -5.01 8.94
N LYS A 112 -6.07 -6.26 8.84
CA LYS A 112 -5.47 -7.28 7.97
C LYS A 112 -5.50 -6.96 6.47
N ASP A 113 -6.38 -6.03 6.05
CA ASP A 113 -6.51 -5.64 4.64
C ASP A 113 -5.49 -4.55 4.24
N ARG A 114 -4.75 -3.99 5.21
CA ARG A 114 -3.70 -2.99 4.97
C ARG A 114 -2.36 -3.70 4.80
N GLY A 115 -1.57 -3.26 3.83
CA GLY A 115 -0.18 -3.67 3.71
C GLY A 115 0.75 -2.68 4.40
N HIS A 116 1.90 -3.13 4.87
CA HIS A 116 2.83 -2.25 5.61
C HIS A 116 3.86 -1.68 4.65
N LEU A 117 5.00 -2.31 4.45
CA LEU A 117 6.06 -1.78 3.59
C LEU A 117 6.06 -2.40 2.19
N ILE A 118 6.21 -1.57 1.17
CA ILE A 118 6.60 -2.01 -0.18
C ILE A 118 7.87 -1.29 -0.59
N PHE A 119 8.85 -2.07 -1.00
CA PHE A 119 10.03 -1.61 -1.71
C PHE A 119 9.91 -2.00 -3.19
N THR A 120 10.48 -1.19 -4.06
CA THR A 120 10.59 -1.50 -5.48
C THR A 120 11.99 -1.21 -5.99
N ASP A 121 12.37 -1.93 -7.03
CA ASP A 121 13.54 -1.58 -7.82
C ASP A 121 13.22 -0.42 -8.78
N MET A 122 14.27 0.14 -9.40
CA MET A 122 14.15 1.26 -10.33
C MET A 122 13.35 0.94 -11.61
N THR A 123 13.21 -0.34 -11.94
CA THR A 123 12.42 -0.79 -13.10
C THR A 123 10.94 -0.94 -12.78
N THR A 124 10.55 -0.93 -11.51
CA THR A 124 9.20 -1.23 -11.00
C THR A 124 8.67 -2.57 -11.49
N THR A 125 9.57 -3.56 -11.61
CA THR A 125 9.22 -4.94 -11.98
C THR A 125 9.42 -5.90 -10.81
N ARG A 126 10.18 -5.52 -9.79
CA ARG A 126 10.45 -6.36 -8.63
C ARG A 126 10.03 -5.62 -7.38
N PHE A 127 9.37 -6.32 -6.47
CA PHE A 127 8.85 -5.74 -5.24
C PHE A 127 9.22 -6.58 -4.03
N LEU A 128 9.56 -5.92 -2.93
CA LEU A 128 9.64 -6.53 -1.60
C LEU A 128 8.46 -6.04 -0.77
N SER A 129 7.73 -6.95 -0.13
CA SER A 129 6.61 -6.66 0.75
C SER A 129 6.94 -7.13 2.16
N VAL A 130 7.01 -6.23 3.12
CA VAL A 130 7.29 -6.60 4.51
C VAL A 130 6.12 -6.18 5.39
N MET A 131 5.44 -7.17 5.97
CA MET A 131 4.45 -6.94 7.02
C MET A 131 5.17 -6.83 8.36
N CYS A 132 4.73 -5.93 9.22
CA CYS A 132 5.33 -5.69 10.55
C CYS A 132 4.26 -5.91 11.61
N PHE A 133 4.35 -7.00 12.37
CA PHE A 133 3.43 -7.31 13.45
C PHE A 133 4.07 -6.93 14.80
N GLY A 134 3.34 -6.26 15.69
CA GLY A 134 3.85 -5.81 17.00
C GLY A 134 3.48 -6.75 18.15
N ASP A 135 3.92 -6.41 19.38
CA ASP A 135 3.25 -6.90 20.60
C ASP A 135 1.94 -6.17 20.71
N ASN A 136 0.84 -6.89 20.50
CA ASN A 136 -0.39 -6.50 21.16
C ASN A 136 -0.73 -7.59 22.16
N THR A 137 -0.24 -7.38 23.39
CA THR A 137 -0.70 -8.00 24.62
C THR A 137 -2.19 -7.70 24.84
N SER A 138 -3.07 -8.27 24.02
CA SER A 138 -4.55 -8.27 24.18
C SER A 138 -5.27 -8.86 22.96
N SER A 139 -4.89 -10.06 22.51
CA SER A 139 -5.74 -10.76 21.52
C SER A 139 -6.05 -12.23 21.81
N CYS A 140 -5.59 -12.80 22.92
CA CYS A 140 -6.07 -14.08 23.40
C CYS A 140 -5.90 -14.21 24.93
N GLU A 141 -6.82 -14.92 25.59
CA GLU A 141 -6.69 -15.38 26.97
C GLU A 141 -5.78 -16.62 27.10
N HIS A 142 -5.16 -17.09 26.01
CA HIS A 142 -4.47 -18.38 25.97
C HIS A 142 -3.26 -18.28 25.06
N ASN A 143 -2.09 -18.66 25.57
CA ASN A 143 -0.72 -18.64 25.02
C ASN A 143 -0.55 -19.24 23.58
N MET A 144 -1.29 -18.76 22.58
CA MET A 144 -1.32 -19.28 21.19
C MET A 144 -0.39 -18.47 20.27
N SER A 145 0.29 -19.15 19.34
CA SER A 145 1.11 -18.53 18.29
C SER A 145 0.22 -17.87 17.22
N PHE A 146 0.63 -16.69 16.74
CA PHE A 146 -0.03 -15.97 15.64
C PHE A 146 0.66 -16.17 14.27
N GLU A 147 1.69 -17.01 14.22
CA GLU A 147 2.56 -17.16 13.05
C GLU A 147 1.80 -17.61 11.80
N GLU A 148 0.86 -18.54 11.94
CA GLU A 148 0.03 -19.02 10.81
C GLU A 148 -0.85 -17.91 10.23
N ASP A 149 -1.45 -17.08 11.09
CA ASP A 149 -2.26 -15.94 10.67
C ASP A 149 -1.39 -14.86 10.04
N TYR A 150 -0.24 -14.54 10.63
CA TYR A 150 0.73 -13.59 10.09
C TYR A 150 1.25 -14.03 8.71
N ALA A 151 1.59 -15.30 8.56
CA ALA A 151 1.96 -15.92 7.30
C ALA A 151 0.84 -15.80 6.26
N SER A 152 -0.39 -16.19 6.63
CA SER A 152 -1.56 -16.16 5.76
C SER A 152 -1.92 -14.75 5.29
N ILE A 153 -1.89 -13.77 6.20
CA ILE A 153 -2.13 -12.36 5.90
C ILE A 153 -1.04 -11.80 5.00
N THR A 154 0.22 -12.12 5.28
CA THR A 154 1.38 -11.66 4.49
C THR A 154 1.30 -12.19 3.05
N LYS A 155 1.07 -13.49 2.89
CA LYS A 155 0.91 -14.13 1.58
C LYS A 155 -0.27 -13.53 0.82
N ALA A 156 -1.42 -13.35 1.46
CA ALA A 156 -2.61 -12.77 0.83
C ALA A 156 -2.39 -11.32 0.39
N ASN A 157 -1.72 -10.49 1.21
CA ASN A 157 -1.37 -9.13 0.84
C ASN A 157 -0.40 -9.10 -0.36
N ALA A 158 0.58 -10.00 -0.39
CA ALA A 158 1.52 -10.12 -1.51
C ALA A 158 0.83 -10.51 -2.83
N GLN A 159 -0.08 -11.49 -2.78
CA GLN A 159 -0.88 -11.93 -3.93
C GLN A 159 -1.74 -10.80 -4.49
N ARG A 160 -2.38 -10.05 -3.58
CA ARG A 160 -3.22 -8.89 -3.89
C ARG A 160 -2.41 -7.74 -4.48
N PHE A 161 -1.22 -7.48 -3.96
CA PHE A 161 -0.30 -6.49 -4.52
C PHE A 161 0.23 -6.90 -5.89
N PHE A 162 0.61 -8.17 -6.09
CA PHE A 162 1.03 -8.69 -7.40
C PHE A 162 -0.08 -8.54 -8.44
N SER A 163 -1.32 -8.91 -8.08
CA SER A 163 -2.50 -8.71 -8.94
C SER A 163 -2.71 -7.24 -9.32
N LEU A 164 -2.50 -6.31 -8.37
CA LEU A 164 -2.55 -4.86 -8.65
C LEU A 164 -1.44 -4.41 -9.60
N ALA A 165 -0.20 -4.79 -9.33
CA ALA A 165 0.95 -4.42 -10.17
C ALA A 165 0.78 -4.95 -11.59
N LYS A 166 0.29 -6.19 -11.72
CA LYS A 166 0.00 -6.82 -13.02
C LYS A 166 -1.09 -6.08 -13.78
N TYR A 167 -2.16 -5.67 -13.09
CA TYR A 167 -3.23 -4.88 -13.70
C TYR A 167 -2.72 -3.53 -14.23
N LEU A 168 -1.96 -2.81 -13.42
CA LEU A 168 -1.49 -1.46 -13.74
C LEU A 168 -0.35 -1.44 -14.76
N TYR A 169 0.52 -2.46 -14.78
CA TYR A 169 1.75 -2.49 -15.60
C TYR A 169 1.72 -3.53 -16.72
N HIS A 170 0.54 -4.03 -17.10
CA HIS A 170 0.39 -4.96 -18.22
C HIS A 170 1.05 -4.44 -19.52
N GLY A 171 1.62 -5.35 -20.30
CA GLY A 171 2.19 -5.10 -21.62
C GLY A 171 3.55 -4.39 -21.65
N LYS A 172 3.88 -3.51 -20.68
CA LYS A 172 5.21 -2.87 -20.60
C LYS A 172 5.74 -2.82 -19.19
N GLY A 173 6.82 -3.56 -18.96
CA GLY A 173 7.48 -3.64 -17.66
C GLY A 173 6.64 -4.41 -16.65
N GLU A 174 6.09 -5.54 -17.05
CA GLU A 174 5.26 -6.37 -16.18
C GLU A 174 6.02 -6.77 -14.90
N PRO A 175 5.31 -6.94 -13.76
CA PRO A 175 5.94 -7.36 -12.53
C PRO A 175 6.51 -8.78 -12.69
N LYS A 176 7.80 -8.94 -12.40
CA LYS A 176 8.47 -10.23 -12.33
C LYS A 176 8.08 -10.99 -11.06
N PHE A 177 8.14 -10.31 -9.91
CA PHE A 177 7.76 -10.92 -8.64
C PHE A 177 7.40 -9.89 -7.56
N VAL A 178 6.64 -10.36 -6.57
CA VAL A 178 6.53 -9.77 -5.23
C VAL A 178 7.08 -10.79 -4.23
N ARG A 179 8.19 -10.46 -3.56
CA ARG A 179 8.73 -11.27 -2.47
C ARG A 179 8.25 -10.71 -1.15
N ALA A 180 7.64 -11.53 -0.32
CA ALA A 180 7.03 -11.11 0.92
C ALA A 180 7.52 -11.89 2.13
N THR A 181 7.62 -11.20 3.25
CA THR A 181 7.88 -11.79 4.57
C THR A 181 7.21 -10.92 5.64
N TYR A 182 7.28 -11.34 6.89
CA TYR A 182 6.88 -10.51 8.01
C TYR A 182 7.94 -10.46 9.10
N THR A 183 7.88 -9.39 9.90
CA THR A 183 8.66 -9.22 11.12
C THR A 183 7.75 -9.19 12.33
N THR A 184 8.30 -9.56 13.48
CA THR A 184 7.68 -9.40 14.80
C THR A 184 8.60 -8.56 15.69
N LEU A 185 8.27 -8.41 16.97
CA LEU A 185 9.20 -7.77 17.91
C LEU A 185 10.45 -8.61 18.18
N GLN A 186 10.27 -9.94 18.15
CA GLN A 186 11.33 -10.92 18.40
C GLN A 186 12.10 -11.24 17.13
N LEU A 187 11.41 -11.27 15.98
CA LEU A 187 11.98 -11.66 14.70
C LEU A 187 12.11 -10.43 13.78
N GLY A 188 13.35 -10.00 13.54
CA GLY A 188 13.69 -8.96 12.57
C GLY A 188 13.63 -9.44 11.12
N LEU A 189 14.03 -8.58 10.19
CA LEU A 189 14.14 -8.95 8.77
C LEU A 189 15.26 -9.98 8.58
N HIS A 190 14.91 -11.20 8.19
CA HIS A 190 15.88 -12.27 8.00
C HIS A 190 16.87 -11.95 6.88
N PRO A 191 18.21 -12.13 7.04
CA PRO A 191 19.19 -11.78 6.03
C PRO A 191 18.96 -12.46 4.67
N GLU A 192 18.46 -13.71 4.68
CA GLU A 192 18.17 -14.42 3.43
C GLU A 192 17.07 -13.77 2.61
N PHE A 193 16.15 -13.01 3.22
CA PHE A 193 15.10 -12.31 2.49
C PHE A 193 15.67 -11.41 1.38
N LEU A 194 16.87 -10.87 1.60
CA LEU A 194 17.60 -10.01 0.67
C LEU A 194 18.76 -10.75 -0.02
N ALA A 195 19.08 -12.00 0.31
CA ALA A 195 20.33 -12.64 -0.13
C ALA A 195 20.49 -12.78 -1.65
N SER A 196 19.39 -13.00 -2.38
CA SER A 196 19.38 -12.98 -3.84
C SER A 196 18.36 -11.98 -4.35
N VAL A 197 18.71 -11.16 -5.34
CA VAL A 197 17.74 -10.22 -5.91
C VAL A 197 16.71 -10.94 -6.76
N ASP A 198 17.13 -11.89 -7.60
CA ASP A 198 16.21 -12.53 -8.56
C ASP A 198 15.65 -13.87 -8.08
N LYS A 199 16.36 -14.60 -7.20
CA LYS A 199 15.92 -15.91 -6.73
C LYS A 199 15.22 -15.82 -5.39
N ALA A 200 14.13 -16.57 -5.25
CA ALA A 200 13.51 -16.78 -3.96
C ALA A 200 14.54 -17.38 -2.98
N PRO A 201 14.58 -16.91 -1.71
CA PRO A 201 15.31 -17.59 -0.65
C PRO A 201 14.81 -19.02 -0.47
N THR A 202 15.69 -19.91 -0.01
CA THR A 202 15.39 -21.33 0.17
C THR A 202 15.25 -21.76 1.63
N SER A 203 15.59 -20.89 2.59
CA SER A 203 15.41 -21.21 4.02
C SER A 203 13.95 -21.49 4.35
N THR A 204 13.77 -22.52 5.17
CA THR A 204 12.49 -22.93 5.77
C THR A 204 12.22 -22.24 7.11
N ASP A 205 13.21 -21.56 7.68
CA ASP A 205 13.16 -21.03 9.05
C ASP A 205 12.34 -19.74 9.14
N VAL A 206 12.12 -19.06 8.01
CA VAL A 206 11.31 -17.84 7.93
C VAL A 206 10.36 -17.95 6.75
N PRO A 207 9.06 -17.65 6.91
CA PRO A 207 8.11 -17.71 5.82
C PRO A 207 8.39 -16.62 4.79
N VAL A 208 9.14 -16.97 3.75
CA VAL A 208 9.35 -16.13 2.57
C VAL A 208 8.41 -16.60 1.46
N PHE A 209 7.52 -15.71 1.04
CA PHE A 209 6.61 -15.96 -0.08
C PHE A 209 7.16 -15.29 -1.33
N HIS A 210 7.35 -16.04 -2.40
CA HIS A 210 7.79 -15.49 -3.68
C HIS A 210 6.66 -15.63 -4.69
N ILE A 211 5.93 -14.53 -4.92
CA ILE A 211 4.80 -14.50 -5.84
C ILE A 211 5.31 -14.05 -7.22
N SER A 212 5.06 -14.83 -8.25
CA SER A 212 5.43 -14.55 -9.65
C SER A 212 4.28 -14.91 -10.59
N GLU A 213 4.50 -14.72 -11.89
CA GLU A 213 3.54 -15.09 -12.94
C GLU A 213 3.05 -16.55 -12.83
N ASP A 214 3.94 -17.45 -12.42
CA ASP A 214 3.66 -18.90 -12.42
C ASP A 214 2.80 -19.37 -11.24
N ASN A 215 2.68 -18.55 -10.17
CA ASN A 215 2.04 -18.97 -8.93
C ASN A 215 1.10 -17.93 -8.29
N PHE A 216 0.91 -16.77 -8.94
CA PHE A 216 -0.01 -15.78 -8.40
C PHE A 216 -1.46 -16.26 -8.49
N VAL A 217 -2.25 -15.84 -7.50
CA VAL A 217 -3.68 -16.12 -7.43
C VAL A 217 -4.44 -14.81 -7.66
N PRO A 218 -5.33 -14.73 -8.66
CA PRO A 218 -6.17 -13.56 -8.88
C PRO A 218 -6.95 -13.21 -7.62
N SER A 219 -6.83 -11.97 -7.14
CA SER A 219 -7.29 -11.62 -5.79
C SER A 219 -7.82 -10.19 -5.64
N LEU A 220 -7.87 -9.41 -6.71
CA LEU A 220 -8.58 -8.13 -6.71
C LEU A 220 -10.08 -8.35 -6.75
N GLN A 221 -10.84 -7.59 -5.96
CA GLN A 221 -12.29 -7.64 -6.02
C GLN A 221 -12.81 -6.77 -7.17
N VAL A 222 -13.96 -7.13 -7.73
CA VAL A 222 -14.63 -6.34 -8.79
C VAL A 222 -14.76 -4.86 -8.41
N GLY A 223 -15.20 -4.59 -7.17
CA GLY A 223 -15.33 -3.20 -6.69
C GLY A 223 -13.99 -2.50 -6.45
N GLU A 224 -12.89 -3.22 -6.29
CA GLU A 224 -11.54 -2.63 -6.25
C GLU A 224 -11.10 -2.26 -7.66
N VAL A 225 -11.28 -3.16 -8.63
CA VAL A 225 -10.97 -2.90 -10.03
C VAL A 225 -11.75 -1.69 -10.57
N GLU A 226 -13.05 -1.59 -10.31
CA GLU A 226 -13.84 -0.42 -10.73
C GLU A 226 -13.33 0.91 -10.14
N ARG A 227 -12.82 0.88 -8.89
CA ARG A 227 -12.20 2.06 -8.27
C ARG A 227 -10.85 2.38 -8.89
N ILE A 228 -10.07 1.36 -9.25
CA ILE A 228 -8.79 1.51 -9.96
C ILE A 228 -9.03 2.11 -11.34
N ASP A 229 -10.03 1.62 -12.10
CA ASP A 229 -10.41 2.17 -13.40
C ASP A 229 -10.80 3.66 -13.28
N SER A 230 -11.57 4.00 -12.25
CA SER A 230 -11.96 5.38 -11.96
C SER A 230 -10.76 6.27 -11.63
N LEU A 231 -9.76 5.71 -10.91
CA LEU A 231 -8.50 6.39 -10.59
C LEU A 231 -7.66 6.58 -11.86
N LEU A 232 -7.48 5.56 -12.69
CA LEU A 232 -6.76 5.66 -13.96
C LEU A 232 -7.35 6.77 -14.84
N ALA A 233 -8.68 6.87 -14.90
CA ALA A 233 -9.35 7.96 -15.61
C ALA A 233 -9.01 9.35 -15.05
N SER A 234 -8.78 9.52 -13.74
CA SER A 234 -8.32 10.81 -13.19
C SER A 234 -6.86 11.14 -13.56
N PHE A 235 -6.06 10.12 -13.85
CA PHE A 235 -4.74 10.26 -14.46
C PHE A 235 -4.78 10.37 -15.99
N LYS A 236 -5.97 10.48 -16.60
CA LYS A 236 -6.17 10.47 -18.07
C LYS A 236 -5.62 9.21 -18.75
N LYS A 237 -5.51 8.10 -18.01
CA LYS A 237 -5.10 6.80 -18.52
C LYS A 237 -6.33 5.97 -18.91
N LYS A 238 -6.19 5.16 -19.96
CA LYS A 238 -7.20 4.18 -20.35
C LYS A 238 -7.16 3.00 -19.36
N PRO A 239 -8.32 2.42 -19.00
CA PRO A 239 -8.33 1.20 -18.22
C PRO A 239 -7.70 0.04 -19.02
N PRO A 240 -7.08 -0.94 -18.35
CA PRO A 240 -6.61 -2.17 -18.99
C PRO A 240 -7.72 -2.91 -19.76
N PRO A 241 -7.36 -3.74 -20.77
CA PRO A 241 -8.32 -4.60 -21.47
C PRO A 241 -9.07 -5.57 -20.54
N ALA A 242 -10.22 -6.06 -21.01
CA ALA A 242 -11.06 -7.00 -20.27
C ALA A 242 -10.30 -8.29 -19.87
N GLU A 243 -9.44 -8.79 -20.75
CA GLU A 243 -8.60 -9.97 -20.50
C GLU A 243 -7.69 -9.79 -19.28
N VAL A 244 -7.02 -8.62 -19.18
CA VAL A 244 -6.16 -8.29 -18.04
C VAL A 244 -7.00 -8.14 -16.76
N LYS A 245 -8.21 -7.58 -16.89
CA LYS A 245 -9.15 -7.45 -15.77
C LYS A 245 -9.59 -8.80 -15.23
N GLU A 246 -9.97 -9.73 -16.10
CA GLU A 246 -10.35 -11.09 -15.72
C GLU A 246 -9.17 -11.83 -15.06
N LEU A 247 -7.97 -11.67 -15.60
CA LEU A 247 -6.74 -12.31 -15.11
C LEU A 247 -6.36 -11.95 -13.67
N VAL A 248 -6.74 -10.76 -13.18
CA VAL A 248 -6.38 -10.29 -11.83
C VAL A 248 -7.56 -10.31 -10.85
N THR A 249 -8.78 -10.49 -11.35
CA THR A 249 -9.99 -10.44 -10.53
C THR A 249 -10.23 -11.76 -9.85
N GLY A 250 -10.20 -11.76 -8.52
CA GLY A 250 -10.43 -12.93 -7.67
C GLY A 250 -11.82 -12.98 -7.05
N THR A 251 -12.12 -14.13 -6.44
CA THR A 251 -13.31 -14.32 -5.61
C THR A 251 -13.02 -14.00 -4.14
N LYS A 252 -14.06 -13.91 -3.31
CA LYS A 252 -13.90 -13.65 -1.86
C LYS A 252 -13.18 -14.78 -1.12
N SER A 253 -13.11 -15.99 -1.67
CA SER A 253 -12.43 -17.13 -1.04
C SER A 253 -10.91 -16.99 -1.01
N ALA A 254 -10.34 -16.08 -1.81
CA ALA A 254 -8.92 -15.75 -1.76
C ALA A 254 -8.53 -14.90 -0.53
N ARG A 255 -9.49 -14.52 0.34
CA ARG A 255 -9.20 -13.80 1.58
C ARG A 255 -8.69 -14.77 2.65
N PRO A 256 -7.66 -14.39 3.41
CA PRO A 256 -7.17 -15.24 4.49
C PRO A 256 -8.25 -15.33 5.58
N ALA A 257 -8.58 -16.56 5.96
CA ALA A 257 -9.15 -16.83 7.27
C ALA A 257 -8.15 -16.32 8.31
N VAL A 258 -8.65 -15.62 9.32
CA VAL A 258 -7.82 -15.08 10.40
C VAL A 258 -8.62 -15.39 11.64
N ASP A 259 -8.27 -16.53 12.22
CA ASP A 259 -9.09 -17.20 13.22
C ASP A 259 -8.54 -16.93 14.63
N THR A 260 -7.24 -16.66 14.76
CA THR A 260 -6.54 -16.52 16.04
C THR A 260 -6.18 -15.06 16.34
N TRP A 261 -5.70 -14.30 15.34
CA TRP A 261 -5.31 -12.90 15.47
C TRP A 261 -6.51 -11.97 15.32
N LEU A 262 -7.32 -11.87 16.38
CA LEU A 262 -8.56 -11.08 16.41
C LEU A 262 -8.38 -9.61 16.03
N LEU A 263 -7.20 -9.04 16.29
CA LEU A 263 -6.87 -7.67 15.90
C LEU A 263 -6.93 -7.46 14.39
N GLY A 264 -6.57 -8.46 13.59
CA GLY A 264 -6.71 -8.40 12.14
C GLY A 264 -8.14 -8.16 11.68
N ASN A 265 -9.12 -8.51 12.52
CA ASN A 265 -10.52 -8.30 12.25
C ASN A 265 -11.05 -6.93 12.72
N VAL A 266 -10.26 -6.13 13.45
CA VAL A 266 -10.64 -4.78 13.86
C VAL A 266 -10.82 -3.88 12.62
N LYS A 267 -11.90 -3.09 12.61
CA LYS A 267 -12.17 -2.14 11.52
C LYS A 267 -11.12 -1.04 11.52
N ASN A 268 -10.67 -0.65 10.34
CA ASN A 268 -9.74 0.47 10.22
C ASN A 268 -10.37 1.75 10.81
N PRO A 269 -9.58 2.57 11.53
CA PRO A 269 -10.08 3.84 12.01
C PRO A 269 -10.49 4.72 10.83
N ASN A 270 -11.55 5.50 11.01
CA ASN A 270 -11.94 6.48 10.00
C ASN A 270 -10.93 7.60 10.02
N VAL A 271 -10.34 7.91 8.86
CA VAL A 271 -9.37 9.00 8.73
C VAL A 271 -9.99 10.14 7.92
N CYS A 272 -9.87 11.36 8.45
CA CYS A 272 -10.30 12.55 7.74
C CYS A 272 -9.43 12.79 6.51
N ALA A 273 -10.04 12.88 5.33
CA ALA A 273 -9.35 13.11 4.07
C ALA A 273 -8.81 14.54 3.90
N HIS A 274 -8.99 15.42 4.89
CA HIS A 274 -8.41 16.76 4.91
C HIS A 274 -7.30 16.89 5.96
N CYS A 275 -7.61 16.63 7.23
CA CYS A 275 -6.66 16.86 8.33
C CYS A 275 -5.92 15.60 8.83
N GLY A 276 -6.25 14.41 8.32
CA GLY A 276 -5.59 13.16 8.75
C GLY A 276 -5.99 12.66 10.14
N ASP A 277 -6.85 13.39 10.87
CA ASP A 277 -7.33 12.96 12.19
C ASP A 277 -8.10 11.63 12.08
N GLN A 278 -7.88 10.74 13.05
CA GLN A 278 -8.46 9.40 13.16
C GLN A 278 -9.63 9.34 14.16
N GLY A 279 -10.11 10.51 14.62
CA GLY A 279 -10.94 10.67 15.79
C GLY A 279 -12.18 9.76 15.92
N GLN A 280 -12.59 9.53 17.17
CA GLN A 280 -13.73 8.70 17.60
C GLN A 280 -15.11 9.25 17.16
N LYS A 281 -15.19 10.47 16.62
CA LYS A 281 -16.45 11.08 16.18
C LYS A 281 -16.92 10.47 14.86
N ALA A 282 -18.23 10.30 14.71
CA ALA A 282 -18.84 9.87 13.46
C ALA A 282 -18.46 10.82 12.32
N MET A 283 -17.57 10.38 11.42
CA MET A 283 -17.14 11.18 10.29
C MET A 283 -18.17 11.18 9.17
N SER A 284 -18.41 12.36 8.61
CA SER A 284 -19.28 12.52 7.45
C SER A 284 -18.61 11.96 6.20
N THR A 285 -19.30 11.07 5.48
CA THR A 285 -18.81 10.57 4.19
C THR A 285 -19.28 11.52 3.08
N CYS A 286 -18.42 11.82 2.10
CA CYS A 286 -18.81 12.61 0.93
C CYS A 286 -20.07 12.04 0.29
N ALA A 287 -21.16 12.84 0.26
CA ALA A 287 -22.47 12.39 -0.19
C ALA A 287 -22.49 11.96 -1.66
N ARG A 288 -21.60 12.52 -2.49
CA ARG A 288 -21.52 12.23 -3.92
C ARG A 288 -20.76 10.93 -4.19
N CYS A 289 -19.48 10.85 -3.80
CA CYS A 289 -18.64 9.70 -4.17
C CYS A 289 -18.69 8.55 -3.17
N LYS A 290 -19.05 8.80 -1.91
CA LYS A 290 -19.01 7.81 -0.82
C LYS A 290 -17.61 7.19 -0.55
N LEU A 291 -16.53 7.75 -1.12
CA LEU A 291 -15.17 7.20 -1.02
C LEU A 291 -14.30 7.86 0.06
N VAL A 292 -14.63 9.07 0.50
CA VAL A 292 -13.79 9.85 1.43
C VAL A 292 -14.62 10.33 2.61
N ARG A 293 -13.98 10.47 3.77
CA ARG A 293 -14.60 10.91 5.03
C ARG A 293 -13.96 12.19 5.53
N TYR A 294 -14.74 12.97 6.26
CA TYR A 294 -14.30 14.23 6.85
C TYR A 294 -14.83 14.35 8.28
N CYS A 295 -14.04 14.94 9.18
CA CYS A 295 -14.48 15.23 10.56
C CYS A 295 -15.80 16.02 10.60
N GLY A 296 -16.05 16.84 9.58
CA GLY A 296 -17.30 17.57 9.41
C GLY A 296 -17.31 18.40 8.14
N LYS A 297 -18.31 19.28 8.03
CA LYS A 297 -18.51 20.15 6.86
C LYS A 297 -17.31 21.06 6.58
N ASP A 298 -16.57 21.48 7.61
CA ASP A 298 -15.44 22.40 7.45
C ASP A 298 -14.26 21.72 6.76
N CYS A 299 -13.87 20.53 7.22
CA CYS A 299 -12.88 19.70 6.55
C CYS A 299 -13.31 19.32 5.13
N GLN A 300 -14.60 19.03 4.91
CA GLN A 300 -15.11 18.76 3.57
C GLN A 300 -14.99 19.98 2.66
N LYS A 301 -15.39 21.17 3.11
CA LYS A 301 -15.29 22.42 2.35
C LYS A 301 -13.84 22.77 2.02
N ALA A 302 -12.95 22.64 2.99
CA ALA A 302 -11.52 22.89 2.81
C ALA A 302 -10.92 21.93 1.77
N ALA A 303 -11.24 20.64 1.84
CA ALA A 303 -10.81 19.67 0.84
C ALA A 303 -11.55 19.79 -0.51
N TRP A 304 -12.69 20.47 -0.59
CA TRP A 304 -13.58 20.43 -1.76
C TRP A 304 -12.92 20.95 -3.03
N ARG A 305 -12.09 21.99 -2.93
CA ARG A 305 -11.38 22.59 -4.07
C ARG A 305 -10.58 21.55 -4.87
N ILE A 306 -9.94 20.63 -4.16
CA ILE A 306 -9.15 19.52 -4.73
C ILE A 306 -10.06 18.32 -5.00
N HIS A 307 -10.88 17.93 -4.02
CA HIS A 307 -11.70 16.73 -4.09
C HIS A 307 -12.71 16.74 -5.24
N LYS A 308 -13.32 17.89 -5.57
CA LYS A 308 -14.35 17.99 -6.62
C LYS A 308 -13.92 17.45 -7.98
N ARG A 309 -12.62 17.48 -8.29
CA ARG A 309 -12.02 17.02 -9.55
C ARG A 309 -12.00 15.50 -9.67
N VAL A 310 -11.91 14.79 -8.55
CA VAL A 310 -11.88 13.33 -8.46
C VAL A 310 -13.19 12.75 -7.90
N CYS A 311 -14.11 13.60 -7.46
CA CYS A 311 -15.37 13.20 -6.85
C CYS A 311 -16.39 12.76 -7.91
N LYS A 312 -16.49 11.45 -8.14
CA LYS A 312 -17.48 10.82 -9.03
C LYS A 312 -18.47 9.97 -8.23
N ALA A 313 -19.74 9.95 -8.66
CA ALA A 313 -20.74 9.10 -8.02
C ALA A 313 -20.42 7.61 -8.23
N PRO A 314 -20.68 6.73 -7.26
CA PRO A 314 -20.51 5.29 -7.45
C PRO A 314 -21.42 4.81 -8.59
N SER A 315 -20.93 3.86 -9.39
CA SER A 315 -21.76 3.15 -10.37
C SER A 315 -22.96 2.49 -9.67
N ALA A 316 -24.06 2.25 -10.39
CA ALA A 316 -25.24 1.58 -9.83
C ALA A 316 -24.88 0.20 -9.21
N ARG A 317 -23.90 -0.49 -9.81
CA ARG A 317 -23.35 -1.77 -9.33
C ARG A 317 -22.58 -1.63 -8.01
N MET A 318 -21.84 -0.53 -7.81
CA MET A 318 -21.11 -0.24 -6.57
C MET A 318 -22.03 0.06 -5.37
N LYS A 319 -23.20 0.65 -5.60
CA LYS A 319 -24.19 0.91 -4.53
C LYS A 319 -24.72 -0.38 -3.90
N ALA A 320 -24.93 -1.42 -4.70
CA ALA A 320 -25.40 -2.73 -4.23
C ALA A 320 -24.35 -3.52 -3.44
N LEU A 321 -23.04 -3.24 -3.64
CA LEU A 321 -21.93 -3.91 -2.95
C LEU A 321 -21.48 -3.20 -1.66
N CYS A 322 -21.95 -1.97 -1.43
CA CYS A 322 -21.58 -1.14 -0.28
C CYS A 322 -22.73 -0.96 0.74
N ALA A 323 -23.93 -1.46 0.44
CA ALA A 323 -25.02 -1.67 1.40
C ALA A 323 -24.78 -2.98 2.15
#